data_AF-A0A6B3GYL4-F1
#
_entry.id   AF-A0A6B3GYL4-F1
#
_cell.length_a   1.000
_cell.length_b   1.000
_cell.length_c   1.000
_cell.angle_alpha   90.00
_cell.angle_beta   90.00
_cell.angle_gamma   90.00
#
_symmetry.space_group_name_H-M   'P 1'
#
loop_
_entity.id
_entity.type
_entity.pdbx_description
1 polymer ?
#
loop_
_entity_poly.entity_id
_entity_poly.type
_entity_poly.pdbx_seq_one_letter_code
_entity_poly.pdbx_strand_id
1 'polypeptide(L)'
;MSEDGTFHLEPDRVQQGKALLAELGSYSWGLAAEFDSIMGDTSWCGGDENGRKIEANFTSNRDSVSAALNGLGEVLERTCDAVLLNLNATSSTQDEIVDEIDAQAGGYSVGGDVPGGGRRG
;
A
#
# COMPACT_ATOMS: atom_id res chain seq x y z
N MET A 1 15.62 -29.88 -13.66
CA MET A 1 15.71 -29.02 -12.47
C MET A 1 15.53 -27.62 -12.98
N SER A 2 14.37 -27.01 -12.74
CA SER A 2 14.04 -25.68 -13.24
C SER A 2 14.74 -24.62 -12.38
N GLU A 3 15.64 -23.86 -12.99
CA GLU A 3 16.37 -22.72 -12.42
C GLU A 3 15.50 -21.45 -12.29
N ASP A 4 14.18 -21.58 -12.11
CA ASP A 4 13.23 -20.44 -12.09
C ASP A 4 13.09 -19.81 -10.68
N GLY A 5 14.20 -19.71 -9.95
CA GLY A 5 14.26 -19.10 -8.62
C GLY A 5 14.43 -17.58 -8.64
N THR A 6 14.51 -16.96 -9.82
CA THR A 6 14.71 -15.51 -9.92
C THR A 6 13.42 -14.81 -9.54
N PHE A 7 13.44 -14.17 -8.36
CA PHE A 7 12.39 -13.26 -7.92
C PHE A 7 12.32 -12.07 -8.91
N HIS A 8 11.43 -12.17 -9.90
CA HIS A 8 11.12 -11.08 -10.82
C HIS A 8 10.00 -10.24 -10.23
N LEU A 9 10.36 -9.14 -9.57
CA LEU A 9 9.41 -8.07 -9.29
C LEU A 9 9.00 -7.45 -10.65
N GLU A 10 7.72 -7.52 -11.03
CA GLU A 10 7.19 -6.84 -12.21
C GLU A 10 6.83 -5.38 -11.84
N PRO A 11 7.62 -4.36 -12.24
CA PRO A 11 7.44 -2.99 -11.74
C PRO A 11 6.05 -2.42 -12.07
N ASP A 12 5.51 -2.75 -13.24
CA ASP A 12 4.18 -2.32 -13.67
C ASP A 12 3.06 -2.89 -12.78
N ARG A 13 3.18 -4.16 -12.37
CA ARG A 13 2.22 -4.78 -11.45
C ARG A 13 2.33 -4.19 -10.05
N VAL A 14 3.55 -3.86 -9.62
CA VAL A 14 3.76 -3.16 -8.35
C VAL A 14 3.09 -1.79 -8.40
N GLN A 15 3.32 -0.98 -9.44
CA GLN A 15 2.69 0.33 -9.57
C GLN A 15 1.16 0.26 -9.64
N GLN A 16 0.59 -0.71 -10.36
CA GLN A 16 -0.86 -0.96 -10.36
C GLN A 16 -1.38 -1.32 -8.97
N GLY A 17 -0.68 -2.20 -8.25
CA GLY A 17 -1.01 -2.55 -6.87
C GLY A 17 -0.98 -1.33 -5.95
N LYS A 18 0.02 -0.44 -6.10
CA LYS A 18 0.10 0.81 -5.33
C LYS A 18 -1.11 1.72 -5.59
N ALA A 19 -1.51 1.89 -6.84
CA ALA A 19 -2.66 2.70 -7.22
C ALA A 19 -3.97 2.15 -6.62
N LEU A 20 -4.19 0.83 -6.70
CA LEU A 20 -5.36 0.16 -6.14
C LEU A 20 -5.45 0.32 -4.61
N LEU A 21 -4.32 0.24 -3.91
CA LEU A 21 -4.27 0.45 -2.45
C LEU A 21 -4.62 1.89 -2.07
N ALA A 22 -4.09 2.88 -2.82
CA ALA A 22 -4.43 4.28 -2.62
C ALA A 22 -5.93 4.56 -2.89
N GLU A 23 -6.49 3.96 -3.96
CA GLU A 23 -7.92 4.06 -4.28
C GLU A 23 -8.80 3.46 -3.18
N LEU A 24 -8.42 2.31 -2.61
CA LEU A 24 -9.18 1.66 -1.54
C LEU A 24 -9.29 2.55 -0.29
N GLY A 25 -8.19 3.21 0.09
CA GLY A 25 -8.19 4.21 1.17
C GLY A 25 -9.15 5.35 0.86
N SER A 26 -9.05 5.96 -0.33
CA SER A 26 -9.95 7.05 -0.75
C SER A 26 -11.42 6.63 -0.79
N TYR A 27 -11.72 5.41 -1.26
CA TYR A 27 -13.09 4.89 -1.36
C TYR A 27 -13.72 4.69 0.03
N SER A 28 -12.95 4.22 1.00
CA SER A 28 -13.43 4.04 2.37
C SER A 28 -13.81 5.35 3.06
N TRP A 29 -13.02 6.42 2.83
CA TRP A 29 -13.37 7.77 3.30
C TRP A 29 -14.59 8.34 2.57
N GLY A 30 -14.74 8.05 1.27
CA GLY A 30 -15.93 8.42 0.49
C GLY A 30 -17.21 7.81 1.06
N LEU A 31 -17.18 6.52 1.42
CA LEU A 31 -18.29 5.82 2.07
C LEU A 31 -18.69 6.45 3.41
N ALA A 32 -17.71 6.83 4.24
CA ALA A 32 -17.97 7.51 5.51
C ALA A 32 -18.67 8.87 5.29
N ALA A 33 -18.16 9.67 4.35
CA ALA A 33 -18.73 10.97 4.01
C ALA A 33 -20.14 10.87 3.43
N GLU A 34 -20.40 9.91 2.54
CA GLU A 34 -21.74 9.66 2.01
C GLU A 34 -22.71 9.22 3.10
N PHE A 35 -22.27 8.32 3.99
CA PHE A 35 -23.08 7.88 5.12
C PHE A 35 -23.48 9.07 6.02
N ASP A 36 -22.52 9.91 6.41
CA ASP A 36 -22.79 11.08 7.26
C ASP A 36 -23.70 12.09 6.56
N SER A 37 -23.54 12.27 5.24
CA SER A 37 -24.40 13.17 4.46
C SER A 37 -25.84 12.65 4.36
N ILE A 38 -26.04 11.35 4.14
CA ILE A 38 -27.38 10.75 3.98
C ILE A 38 -28.09 10.63 5.32
N MET A 39 -27.36 10.18 6.34
CA MET A 39 -27.91 9.87 7.66
C MET A 39 -27.90 11.07 8.60
N GLY A 40 -27.37 12.22 8.17
CA GLY A 40 -27.36 13.46 8.94
C GLY A 40 -28.75 14.08 9.14
N ASP A 41 -29.69 13.82 8.23
CA ASP A 41 -31.05 14.38 8.30
C ASP A 41 -31.95 13.62 9.29
N THR A 42 -32.30 14.28 10.38
CA THR A 42 -33.25 13.80 11.40
C THR A 42 -34.58 14.56 11.40
N SER A 43 -34.83 15.41 10.40
CA SER A 43 -36.03 16.26 10.34
C SER A 43 -37.35 15.48 10.34
N TRP A 44 -37.31 14.20 9.96
CA TRP A 44 -38.43 13.27 9.96
C TRP A 44 -38.83 12.72 11.34
N CYS A 45 -38.00 12.90 12.38
CA CYS A 45 -38.27 12.32 13.70
C CYS A 45 -39.46 12.98 14.41
N GLY A 46 -39.82 14.23 14.08
CA GLY A 46 -40.91 14.95 14.73
C GLY A 46 -40.54 15.50 16.12
N GLY A 47 -41.16 16.61 16.54
CA GLY A 47 -40.76 17.35 17.76
C GLY A 47 -41.41 16.88 19.08
N ASP A 48 -42.28 15.88 19.03
CA ASP A 48 -42.94 15.36 20.23
C ASP A 48 -41.98 14.50 21.10
N GLU A 49 -42.48 13.97 22.22
CA GLU A 49 -41.65 13.15 23.11
C GLU A 49 -41.19 11.84 22.44
N ASN A 50 -42.04 11.25 21.61
CA ASN A 50 -41.71 10.01 20.90
C ASN A 50 -40.68 10.27 19.80
N GLY A 51 -40.84 11.38 19.07
CA GLY A 51 -39.92 11.83 18.05
C GLY A 51 -38.53 12.13 18.58
N ARG A 52 -38.43 12.80 19.73
CA ARG A 52 -37.15 13.01 20.43
C ARG A 52 -36.47 11.70 20.86
N LYS A 53 -37.24 10.67 21.26
CA LYS A 53 -36.68 9.34 21.58
C LYS A 53 -36.18 8.62 20.34
N ILE A 54 -36.92 8.71 19.23
CA ILE A 54 -36.52 8.15 17.93
C ILE A 54 -35.23 8.84 17.44
N GLU A 55 -35.18 10.17 17.49
CA GLU A 55 -34.02 10.96 17.11
C GLU A 55 -32.78 10.55 17.92
N ALA A 56 -32.89 10.45 19.26
CA ALA A 56 -31.78 10.06 20.11
C ALA A 56 -31.25 8.64 19.82
N ASN A 57 -32.15 7.68 19.56
CA ASN A 57 -31.74 6.32 19.20
C ASN A 57 -31.09 6.26 17.81
N PHE A 58 -31.66 7.00 16.86
CA PHE A 58 -31.15 7.07 15.49
C PHE A 58 -29.77 7.74 15.45
N THR A 59 -29.58 8.87 16.11
CA THR A 59 -28.28 9.56 16.17
C THR A 59 -27.23 8.71 16.85
N SER A 60 -27.56 8.03 17.96
CA SER A 60 -26.64 7.09 18.62
C SER A 60 -26.18 5.96 17.69
N ASN A 61 -27.09 5.35 16.94
CA ASN A 61 -26.76 4.30 15.97
C ASN A 61 -25.95 4.86 14.78
N ARG A 62 -26.35 6.02 14.26
CA ARG A 62 -25.63 6.73 13.19
C ARG A 62 -24.19 7.02 13.62
N ASP A 63 -23.99 7.60 14.80
CA ASP A 63 -22.68 7.98 15.29
C ASP A 63 -21.78 6.75 15.50
N SER A 64 -22.37 5.63 15.94
CA SER A 64 -21.67 4.34 16.05
C SER A 64 -21.20 3.80 14.69
N VAL A 65 -22.06 3.86 13.67
CA VAL A 65 -21.72 3.42 12.30
C VAL A 65 -20.71 4.35 11.66
N SER A 66 -20.87 5.67 11.82
CA SER A 66 -19.90 6.67 11.36
C SER A 66 -18.53 6.42 11.98
N ALA A 67 -18.44 6.20 13.30
CA ALA A 67 -17.19 5.86 13.97
C ALA A 67 -16.55 4.57 13.41
N ALA A 68 -17.34 3.54 13.11
CA ALA A 68 -16.86 2.30 12.52
C ALA A 68 -16.31 2.50 11.09
N LEU A 69 -16.99 3.30 10.25
CA LEU A 69 -16.54 3.62 8.89
C LEU A 69 -15.26 4.45 8.89
N ASN A 70 -15.16 5.46 9.76
CA ASN A 70 -13.94 6.23 9.95
C ASN A 70 -12.78 5.34 10.44
N GLY A 71 -13.04 4.44 11.39
CA GLY A 71 -12.04 3.48 11.86
C GLY A 71 -11.58 2.50 10.76
N LEU A 72 -12.49 2.06 9.89
CA LEU A 72 -12.15 1.26 8.72
C LEU A 72 -11.25 2.04 7.76
N GLY A 73 -11.55 3.32 7.50
CA GLY A 73 -10.72 4.20 6.68
C GLY A 73 -9.30 4.33 7.22
N GLU A 74 -9.15 4.62 8.52
CA GLU A 74 -7.82 4.69 9.16
C GLU A 74 -7.03 3.38 9.06
N VAL A 75 -7.69 2.23 9.30
CA VAL A 75 -7.04 0.92 9.23
C VAL A 75 -6.61 0.60 7.81
N LEU A 76 -7.46 0.87 6.82
CA LEU A 76 -7.14 0.66 5.42
C LEU A 76 -5.99 1.55 4.97
N GLU A 77 -6.01 2.83 5.32
CA GLU A 77 -4.93 3.77 4.99
C GLU A 77 -3.59 3.33 5.60
N ARG A 78 -3.56 3.03 6.90
CA ARG A 78 -2.33 2.53 7.57
C ARG A 78 -1.82 1.22 6.98
N THR A 79 -2.74 0.31 6.64
CA THR A 79 -2.38 -0.98 6.03
C THR A 79 -1.82 -0.77 4.62
N CYS A 80 -2.45 0.09 3.83
CA CYS A 80 -1.98 0.46 2.51
C CYS A 80 -0.60 1.11 2.58
N ASP A 81 -0.39 2.09 3.46
CA ASP A 81 0.90 2.74 3.68
C ASP A 81 2.00 1.76 4.07
N ALA A 82 1.71 0.82 4.97
CA ALA A 82 2.66 -0.21 5.37
C ALA A 82 3.03 -1.14 4.19
N VAL A 83 2.05 -1.52 3.37
CA VAL A 83 2.29 -2.32 2.16
C VAL A 83 3.10 -1.54 1.14
N LEU A 84 2.77 -0.26 0.90
CA LEU A 84 3.50 0.63 0.01
C LEU A 84 4.97 0.80 0.45
N LEU A 85 5.20 0.98 1.75
CA LEU A 85 6.54 1.07 2.34
C LEU A 85 7.35 -0.21 2.07
N ASN A 86 6.76 -1.38 2.34
CA ASN A 86 7.42 -2.67 2.13
C ASN A 86 7.69 -2.95 0.64
N LEU A 87 6.78 -2.56 -0.25
CA LEU A 87 6.98 -2.65 -1.70
C LEU A 87 8.11 -1.74 -2.17
N ASN A 88 8.18 -0.50 -1.67
CA ASN A 88 9.27 0.41 -1.99
C ASN A 88 10.61 -0.12 -1.50
N ALA A 89 10.68 -0.62 -0.25
CA ALA A 89 11.89 -1.21 0.30
C ALA A 89 12.37 -2.42 -0.52
N THR A 90 11.45 -3.30 -0.92
CA THR A 90 11.77 -4.47 -1.75
C THR A 90 12.28 -4.06 -3.14
N SER A 91 11.68 -3.02 -3.75
CA SER A 91 12.15 -2.47 -5.03
C SER A 91 13.55 -1.89 -4.91
N SER A 92 13.82 -1.10 -3.86
CA SER A 92 15.16 -0.52 -3.65
C SER A 92 16.22 -1.58 -3.39
N THR A 93 15.92 -2.62 -2.60
CA THR A 93 16.83 -3.76 -2.41
C THR A 93 17.09 -4.50 -3.73
N GLN A 94 16.10 -4.62 -4.61
CA GLN A 94 16.31 -5.24 -5.91
C GLN A 94 17.23 -4.39 -6.79
N ASP A 95 17.02 -3.07 -6.86
CA ASP A 95 17.86 -2.16 -7.63
C ASP A 95 19.32 -2.21 -7.13
N GLU A 96 19.54 -2.21 -5.81
CA GLU A 96 20.87 -2.36 -5.21
C GLU A 96 21.55 -3.69 -5.56
N ILE A 97 20.81 -4.80 -5.56
CA ILE A 97 21.33 -6.12 -5.94
C ILE A 97 21.70 -6.14 -7.42
N VAL A 98 20.87 -5.56 -8.29
CA VAL A 98 21.15 -5.51 -9.74
C VAL A 98 22.37 -4.64 -10.01
N ASP A 99 22.49 -3.47 -9.37
CA ASP A 99 23.65 -2.60 -9.49
C ASP A 99 24.94 -3.29 -9.01
N GLU A 100 24.87 -4.08 -7.93
CA GLU A 100 26.02 -4.83 -7.42
C GLU A 100 26.41 -6.01 -8.34
N ILE A 101 25.43 -6.70 -8.92
CA ILE A 101 25.67 -7.73 -9.96
C ILE A 101 26.37 -7.10 -11.17
N ASP A 102 25.88 -5.95 -11.67
CA ASP A 102 26.46 -5.25 -12.81
C ASP A 102 27.87 -4.73 -12.50
N ALA A 103 28.11 -4.22 -11.28
CA ALA A 103 29.44 -3.81 -10.84
C ALA A 103 30.43 -4.98 -10.78
N GLN A 104 30.01 -6.15 -10.29
CA GLN A 104 30.83 -7.36 -10.27
C GLN A 104 31.06 -7.94 -11.67
N ALA A 105 30.07 -7.88 -12.55
CA ALA A 105 30.21 -8.31 -13.95
C ALA A 105 31.17 -7.40 -14.74
N GLY A 106 31.14 -6.08 -14.49
CA GLY A 106 32.09 -5.12 -15.06
C GLY A 106 33.52 -5.26 -14.55
N GLY A 107 33.70 -5.74 -13.31
CA GLY A 107 35.01 -5.98 -12.69
C GLY A 107 35.80 -7.15 -13.30
N TYR A 108 35.14 -8.10 -13.95
CA TYR A 108 35.81 -9.24 -14.61
C TYR A 108 36.43 -8.89 -15.98
N SER A 109 36.20 -7.70 -16.54
CA SER A 109 36.75 -7.32 -17.84
C SER A 109 38.11 -6.59 -17.78
N VAL A 110 38.72 -6.43 -16.60
CA VAL A 110 40.04 -5.79 -16.45
C VAL A 110 40.97 -6.67 -15.63
N GLY A 111 41.42 -7.79 -16.20
CA GLY A 111 42.38 -8.67 -15.53
C GLY A 111 42.96 -9.81 -16.37
N GLY A 112 42.70 -9.85 -17.67
CA GLY A 112 43.34 -10.78 -18.59
C GLY A 112 44.68 -10.26 -19.05
N ASP A 113 45.71 -10.33 -18.20
CA ASP A 113 47.13 -10.49 -18.61
C ASP A 113 48.05 -10.56 -17.38
N VAL A 114 48.08 -11.71 -16.69
CA VAL A 114 49.36 -12.26 -16.23
C VAL A 114 49.28 -13.78 -16.24
N PRO A 115 50.22 -14.46 -16.92
CA PRO A 115 51.03 -15.39 -16.16
C PRO A 115 52.52 -15.16 -16.40
N GLY A 116 53.27 -15.13 -15.30
CA GLY A 116 54.72 -15.05 -15.31
C GLY A 116 55.34 -16.19 -16.13
N GLY A 117 56.34 -15.82 -16.93
CA GLY A 117 57.21 -16.74 -17.64
C GLY A 117 58.65 -16.27 -17.48
N GLY A 118 59.27 -16.60 -16.35
CA GLY A 118 60.72 -16.52 -16.23
C GLY A 118 61.39 -17.51 -17.20
N ARG A 119 62.57 -17.11 -17.67
CA ARG A 119 63.67 -17.92 -18.24
C ARG A 119 63.67 -18.11 -19.77
N ARG A 120 64.68 -17.49 -20.41
CA ARG A 120 65.60 -17.93 -21.50
C ARG A 120 66.23 -16.66 -22.09
N GLY A 121 67.54 -16.50 -22.27
CA GLY A 121 68.74 -17.29 -22.02
C GLY A 121 69.95 -16.37 -22.21
#